data_AF-A0A7G2C569-F1
#
_entry.id   AF-A0A7G2C569-F1
#
_cell.length_a   1.000
_cell.length_b   1.000
_cell.length_c   1.000
_cell.angle_alpha   90.00
_cell.angle_beta   90.00
_cell.angle_gamma   90.00
#
_symmetry.space_group_name_H-M   'P 1'
#
loop_
_entity.id
_entity.type
_entity.pdbx_description
1 polymer ?
#
loop_
_entity_poly.entity_id
_entity_poly.type
_entity_poly.pdbx_seq_one_letter_code
_entity_poly.pdbx_strand_id
1 'polypeptide(L)'
;MLMRRVAGSAPTVPFISGLRFKASHVKIANRKKVEMFEGKRFQVPTRLRTAAPLIAMEWNYKRNKGFSYPEIIGIGSMEPVWWECSKCGEEFEMSCEKRVVRGKGCPRCSANPPPPAEEELLDGEKNAALQPKRPMMLNIRTKY
;
A
#
# COMPACT_ATOMS: atom_id res chain seq x y z
N MET A 1 2.83 -48.21 71.55
CA MET A 1 3.07 -47.16 70.53
C MET A 1 2.08 -47.36 69.39
N LEU A 2 1.08 -46.49 69.25
CA LEU A 2 0.13 -46.48 68.12
C LEU A 2 0.22 -45.11 67.47
N MET A 3 0.90 -45.01 66.33
CA MET A 3 0.98 -43.78 65.56
C MET A 3 -0.27 -43.63 64.70
N ARG A 4 -1.15 -42.70 65.07
CA ARG A 4 -2.27 -42.27 64.23
C ARG A 4 -1.72 -41.50 63.03
N ARG A 5 -1.92 -42.02 61.82
CA ARG A 5 -1.69 -41.25 60.58
C ARG A 5 -2.81 -40.23 60.43
N VAL A 6 -2.48 -38.95 60.42
CA VAL A 6 -3.38 -37.85 60.05
C VAL A 6 -3.33 -37.72 58.53
N ALA A 7 -4.46 -37.91 57.86
CA ALA A 7 -4.59 -37.64 56.43
C ALA A 7 -4.64 -36.13 56.21
N GLY A 8 -3.54 -35.54 55.72
CA GLY A 8 -3.53 -34.17 55.25
C GLY A 8 -4.10 -34.10 53.83
N SER A 9 -5.22 -33.41 53.63
CA SER A 9 -5.71 -33.05 52.30
C SER A 9 -4.84 -31.92 51.74
N ALA A 10 -4.22 -32.14 50.58
CA ALA A 10 -3.56 -31.08 49.85
C ALA A 10 -4.60 -30.09 49.30
N PRO A 11 -4.35 -28.77 49.34
CA PRO A 11 -5.26 -27.81 48.72
C PRO A 11 -5.22 -28.00 47.20
N THR A 12 -6.38 -28.32 46.62
CA THR A 12 -6.56 -28.33 45.17
C THR A 12 -6.45 -26.89 44.67
N VAL A 13 -5.34 -26.56 44.01
CA VAL A 13 -5.20 -25.28 43.32
C VAL A 13 -6.30 -25.23 42.25
N PRO A 14 -7.21 -24.24 42.26
CA PRO A 14 -8.22 -24.14 41.22
C PRO A 14 -7.49 -23.96 39.88
N PHE A 15 -7.78 -24.85 38.93
CA PHE A 15 -7.35 -24.69 37.56
C PHE A 15 -7.98 -23.39 37.04
N ILE A 16 -7.21 -22.29 37.06
CA ILE A 16 -7.63 -21.03 36.48
C ILE A 16 -7.81 -21.31 35.00
N SER A 17 -9.07 -21.52 34.59
CA SER A 17 -9.41 -21.55 33.17
C SER A 17 -8.96 -20.19 32.62
N GLY A 18 -7.96 -20.21 31.74
CA GLY A 18 -7.44 -18.99 31.14
C GLY A 18 -8.60 -18.19 30.57
N LEU A 19 -8.80 -16.96 31.08
CA LEU A 19 -9.76 -16.02 30.53
C LEU A 19 -9.41 -15.80 29.05
N ARG A 20 -10.10 -16.53 28.16
CA ARG A 20 -10.05 -16.24 26.73
C ARG A 20 -10.84 -14.95 26.50
N PHE A 21 -10.13 -13.84 26.47
CA PHE A 21 -10.70 -12.57 26.02
C PHE A 21 -11.19 -12.74 24.58
N LYS A 22 -12.45 -12.38 24.33
CA LYS A 22 -12.99 -12.34 22.96
C LYS A 22 -12.21 -11.31 22.15
N ALA A 23 -11.89 -11.67 20.92
CA ALA A 23 -11.19 -10.82 19.96
C ALA A 23 -11.97 -9.51 19.72
N SER A 24 -11.32 -8.35 19.85
CA SER A 24 -11.92 -7.02 19.66
C SER A 24 -12.01 -6.67 18.18
N HIS A 25 -13.04 -5.96 17.73
CA HIS A 25 -13.23 -5.69 16.30
C HIS A 25 -13.22 -4.19 15.97
N VAL A 26 -12.76 -3.85 14.77
CA VAL A 26 -12.80 -2.50 14.21
C VAL A 26 -13.61 -2.52 12.90
N LYS A 27 -14.29 -1.41 12.60
CA LYS A 27 -14.98 -1.21 11.33
C LYS A 27 -14.14 -0.33 10.41
N ILE A 28 -13.67 -0.88 9.30
CA ILE A 28 -12.99 -0.13 8.23
C ILE A 28 -14.06 0.55 7.38
N ALA A 29 -13.89 1.86 7.13
CA ALA A 29 -14.86 2.70 6.42
C ALA A 29 -16.30 2.58 6.98
N ASN A 30 -16.42 2.42 8.31
CA ASN A 30 -17.69 2.18 9.03
C ASN A 30 -18.55 1.00 8.54
N ARG A 31 -18.02 0.15 7.64
CA ARG A 31 -18.77 -0.89 6.95
C ARG A 31 -18.16 -2.28 7.12
N LYS A 32 -16.85 -2.45 6.87
CA LYS A 32 -16.18 -3.76 6.96
C LYS A 32 -15.71 -4.04 8.39
N LYS A 33 -16.38 -4.94 9.10
CA LYS A 33 -15.98 -5.40 10.45
C LYS A 33 -14.84 -6.41 10.33
N VAL A 34 -13.76 -6.19 11.08
CA VAL A 34 -12.53 -6.99 11.05
C VAL A 34 -12.00 -7.11 12.47
N GLU A 35 -11.31 -8.21 12.77
CA GLU A 35 -10.54 -8.35 14.00
C GLU A 35 -9.52 -7.19 14.12
N MET A 36 -9.39 -6.60 15.31
CA MET A 36 -8.61 -5.38 15.52
C MET A 36 -7.13 -5.56 15.13
N PHE A 37 -6.54 -6.72 15.43
CA PHE A 37 -5.13 -6.97 15.13
C PHE A 37 -4.88 -6.99 13.62
N GLU A 38 -5.68 -7.77 12.88
CA GLU A 38 -5.60 -7.85 11.42
C GLU A 38 -5.96 -6.51 10.76
N GLY A 39 -6.98 -5.85 11.30
CA GLY A 39 -7.49 -4.58 10.83
C GLY A 39 -6.41 -3.50 10.83
N LYS A 40 -5.78 -3.28 11.99
CA LYS A 40 -4.75 -2.24 12.15
C LYS A 40 -3.46 -2.59 11.43
N ARG A 41 -3.04 -3.86 11.45
CA ARG A 41 -1.73 -4.27 10.93
C ARG A 41 -1.70 -4.44 9.42
N PHE A 42 -2.73 -5.07 8.85
CA PHE A 42 -2.72 -5.44 7.43
C PHE A 42 -3.76 -4.65 6.64
N GLN A 43 -4.99 -4.54 7.14
CA GLN A 43 -6.08 -4.09 6.30
C GLN A 43 -6.12 -2.57 6.10
N VAL A 44 -5.91 -1.77 7.14
CA VAL A 44 -5.89 -0.29 7.05
C VAL A 44 -4.76 0.24 6.16
N PRO A 45 -3.48 -0.15 6.34
CA PRO A 45 -2.40 0.41 5.51
C PRO A 45 -2.45 -0.06 4.06
N THR A 46 -3.02 -1.24 3.78
CA THR A 46 -3.10 -1.78 2.41
C THR A 46 -4.35 -1.35 1.63
N ARG A 47 -5.19 -0.45 2.19
CA ARG A 47 -6.34 0.10 1.44
C ARG A 47 -5.86 0.98 0.31
N LEU A 48 -6.54 0.90 -0.83
CA LEU A 48 -6.19 1.65 -2.03
C LEU A 48 -6.11 3.16 -1.75
N ARG A 49 -7.09 3.72 -1.02
CA ARG A 49 -7.10 5.15 -0.64
C ARG A 49 -5.89 5.56 0.21
N THR A 50 -5.42 4.67 1.09
CA THR A 50 -4.33 4.95 2.03
C THR A 50 -2.96 4.69 1.41
N ALA A 51 -2.80 3.55 0.74
CA ALA A 51 -1.54 3.12 0.15
C ALA A 51 -1.19 3.86 -1.16
N ALA A 52 -2.19 4.19 -1.97
CA ALA A 52 -1.99 4.77 -3.30
C ALA A 52 -3.04 5.86 -3.61
N PRO A 53 -2.94 7.04 -2.97
CA PRO A 53 -3.95 8.09 -3.09
C PRO A 53 -4.08 8.65 -4.52
N LEU A 54 -2.97 8.78 -5.26
CA LEU A 54 -3.00 9.26 -6.65
C LEU A 54 -3.77 8.31 -7.57
N ILE A 55 -3.52 7.01 -7.43
CA ILE A 55 -4.23 5.98 -8.20
C ILE A 55 -5.70 5.91 -7.80
N ALA A 56 -6.01 6.11 -6.51
CA ALA A 56 -7.39 6.14 -6.02
C ALA A 56 -8.24 7.27 -6.63
N MET A 57 -7.63 8.37 -7.12
CA MET A 57 -8.35 9.44 -7.82
C MET A 57 -8.85 9.00 -9.20
N GLU A 58 -8.17 8.04 -9.82
CA GLU A 58 -8.52 7.48 -11.14
C GLU A 58 -9.64 6.43 -11.06
N TRP A 59 -10.31 6.33 -9.90
CA TRP A 59 -11.39 5.37 -9.68
C TRP A 59 -12.67 5.80 -10.39
N ASN A 60 -13.24 4.91 -11.20
CA ASN A 60 -14.49 5.21 -11.89
C ASN A 60 -15.72 4.89 -11.01
N TYR A 61 -16.27 5.92 -10.35
CA TYR A 61 -17.46 5.79 -9.49
C TYR A 61 -18.77 5.52 -10.26
N LYS A 62 -18.82 5.80 -11.56
CA LYS A 62 -20.03 5.60 -12.38
C LYS A 62 -20.22 4.12 -12.71
N ARG A 63 -19.13 3.43 -13.08
CA ARG A 63 -19.13 2.00 -13.42
C ARG A 63 -19.01 1.09 -12.21
N ASN A 64 -18.15 1.43 -11.25
CA ASN A 64 -18.00 0.64 -10.02
C ASN A 64 -19.13 0.99 -9.05
N LYS A 65 -20.27 0.31 -9.21
CA LYS A 65 -21.44 0.47 -8.34
C LYS A 65 -21.38 -0.46 -7.13
N GLY A 66 -22.03 -0.06 -6.05
CA GLY A 66 -22.22 -0.89 -4.85
C GLY A 66 -21.10 -0.75 -3.81
N PHE A 67 -20.59 -1.89 -3.33
CA PHE A 67 -19.64 -1.93 -2.22
C PHE A 67 -18.15 -1.85 -2.65
N SER A 68 -17.89 -1.53 -3.91
CA SER A 68 -16.54 -1.42 -4.48
C SER A 68 -16.06 0.03 -4.51
N TYR A 69 -15.28 0.41 -3.48
CA TYR A 69 -14.70 1.76 -3.39
C TYR A 69 -13.28 1.72 -2.79
N PRO A 70 -12.46 2.75 -3.05
CA PRO A 70 -11.04 2.74 -2.69
C PRO A 70 -10.73 2.60 -1.20
N GLU A 71 -11.68 2.89 -0.31
CA GLU A 71 -11.49 2.77 1.15
C GLU A 71 -11.64 1.33 1.65
N ILE A 72 -12.46 0.51 0.97
CA ILE A 72 -12.63 -0.90 1.30
C ILE A 72 -11.66 -1.77 0.51
N ILE A 73 -11.38 -1.44 -0.74
CA ILE A 73 -10.60 -2.31 -1.61
C ILE A 73 -9.13 -2.22 -1.25
N GLY A 74 -8.47 -3.37 -1.13
CA GLY A 74 -7.04 -3.46 -0.90
C GLY A 74 -6.25 -3.37 -2.20
N ILE A 75 -5.01 -2.90 -2.12
CA ILE A 75 -4.09 -2.81 -3.28
C ILE A 75 -3.82 -4.18 -3.92
N GLY A 76 -3.91 -5.27 -3.17
CA GLY A 76 -3.73 -6.64 -3.67
C GLY A 76 -4.99 -7.29 -4.24
N SER A 77 -6.09 -6.54 -4.40
CA SER A 77 -7.31 -7.12 -4.97
C SER A 77 -7.10 -7.52 -6.43
N MET A 78 -7.40 -8.78 -6.75
CA MET A 78 -7.37 -9.32 -8.10
C MET A 78 -8.69 -9.13 -8.85
N GLU A 79 -9.73 -8.66 -8.18
CA GLU A 79 -11.01 -8.35 -8.81
C GLU A 79 -10.82 -7.24 -9.86
N PRO A 80 -11.37 -7.41 -11.07
CA PRO A 80 -11.31 -6.38 -12.09
C PRO A 80 -12.24 -5.23 -11.72
N VAL A 81 -11.71 -4.01 -11.79
CA VAL A 81 -12.44 -2.79 -11.45
C VAL A 81 -12.21 -1.75 -12.54
N TRP A 82 -13.17 -0.84 -12.66
CA TRP A 82 -13.12 0.21 -13.67
C TRP A 82 -12.31 1.41 -13.21
N TRP A 83 -11.45 1.88 -14.09
CA TRP A 83 -10.64 3.07 -13.88
C TRP A 83 -10.90 4.07 -14.99
N GLU A 84 -10.69 5.34 -14.69
CA GLU A 84 -10.75 6.45 -15.63
C GLU A 84 -9.35 7.07 -15.70
N CYS A 85 -8.73 7.07 -16.87
CA CYS A 85 -7.37 7.61 -17.00
C CYS A 85 -7.37 9.13 -16.81
N SER A 86 -6.56 9.64 -15.88
CA SER A 86 -6.38 11.09 -15.70
C SER A 86 -5.78 11.80 -16.93
N LYS A 87 -5.03 11.07 -17.77
CA LYS A 87 -4.34 11.62 -18.95
C LYS A 87 -5.20 11.66 -20.21
N CYS A 88 -5.90 10.56 -20.52
CA CYS A 88 -6.67 10.43 -21.75
C CYS A 88 -8.19 10.40 -21.55
N GLY A 89 -8.68 10.39 -20.31
CA GLY A 89 -10.11 10.31 -19.98
C GLY A 89 -10.77 8.98 -20.34
N GLU A 90 -10.00 8.00 -20.82
CA GLU A 90 -10.56 6.73 -21.27
C GLU A 90 -10.82 5.80 -20.08
N GLU A 91 -11.96 5.11 -20.14
CA GLU A 91 -12.37 4.15 -19.13
C GLU A 91 -11.83 2.76 -19.49
N PHE A 92 -11.21 2.08 -18.53
CA PHE A 92 -10.64 0.76 -18.76
C PHE A 92 -10.73 -0.13 -17.53
N GLU A 93 -10.76 -1.43 -17.77
CA GLU A 93 -10.89 -2.45 -16.74
C GLU A 93 -9.53 -3.05 -16.39
N MET A 94 -9.19 -3.04 -15.09
CA MET A 94 -7.95 -3.64 -14.59
C MET A 94 -8.07 -3.95 -13.10
N SER A 95 -7.39 -5.00 -12.63
CA SER A 95 -7.35 -5.29 -11.18
C SER A 95 -6.47 -4.28 -10.42
N CYS A 96 -6.79 -4.05 -9.14
CA CYS A 96 -5.98 -3.19 -8.27
C CYS A 96 -4.54 -3.70 -8.14
N GLU A 97 -4.36 -5.02 -8.02
CA GLU A 97 -3.03 -5.65 -7.92
C GLU A 97 -2.16 -5.36 -9.16
N LYS A 98 -2.73 -5.48 -10.36
CA LYS A 98 -2.00 -5.15 -11.60
C LYS A 98 -1.65 -3.66 -11.68
N ARG A 99 -2.55 -2.78 -11.25
CA ARG A 99 -2.32 -1.32 -11.31
C ARG A 99 -1.28 -0.85 -10.30
N VAL A 100 -1.45 -1.24 -9.04
CA VAL A 100 -0.66 -0.71 -7.92
C VAL A 100 0.61 -1.53 -7.70
N VAL A 101 0.50 -2.86 -7.62
CA VAL A 101 1.63 -3.73 -7.27
C VAL A 101 2.54 -3.96 -8.48
N ARG A 102 1.96 -4.20 -9.66
CA ARG A 102 2.73 -4.42 -10.90
C ARG A 102 3.01 -3.14 -11.70
N GLY A 103 2.45 -2.00 -11.28
CA GLY A 103 2.69 -0.70 -11.92
C GLY A 103 2.13 -0.58 -13.34
N LYS A 104 1.08 -1.33 -13.72
CA LYS A 104 0.47 -1.21 -15.05
C LYS A 104 -0.42 0.03 -15.15
N GLY A 105 -0.29 0.78 -16.23
CA GLY A 105 -1.05 2.00 -16.52
C GLY A 105 -2.23 1.79 -17.48
N CYS A 106 -2.73 2.90 -18.02
CA CYS A 106 -3.77 2.89 -19.05
C CYS A 106 -3.27 2.22 -20.35
N PRO A 107 -4.00 1.23 -20.92
CA PRO A 107 -3.58 0.50 -22.11
C PRO A 107 -3.40 1.42 -23.33
N ARG A 108 -4.25 2.43 -23.48
CA ARG A 108 -4.15 3.40 -24.58
C ARG A 108 -2.93 4.31 -24.41
N CYS A 109 -2.70 4.82 -23.20
CA CYS A 109 -1.51 5.64 -22.93
C CYS A 109 -0.20 4.85 -23.09
N SER A 110 -0.20 3.55 -22.78
CA SER A 110 0.98 2.71 -23.01
C SER A 110 1.21 2.39 -24.49
N ALA A 111 0.16 2.35 -25.30
CA ALA A 111 0.28 2.12 -26.74
C ALA A 111 0.73 3.38 -27.50
N ASN A 112 0.20 4.54 -27.10
CA ASN A 112 0.53 5.84 -27.68
C ASN A 112 1.11 6.74 -26.59
N PRO A 113 2.38 6.57 -26.20
CA PRO A 113 3.02 7.48 -25.27
C PRO A 113 3.01 8.89 -25.89
N PRO A 114 2.78 9.94 -25.10
CA PRO A 114 3.04 11.29 -25.59
C PRO A 114 4.50 11.37 -26.06
N PRO A 115 4.81 12.22 -27.06
CA PRO A 115 6.20 12.49 -27.39
C PRO A 115 6.94 12.84 -26.09
N PRO A 116 8.21 12.40 -25.94
CA PRO A 116 8.98 12.74 -24.76
C PRO A 116 8.87 14.24 -24.55
N ALA A 117 8.55 14.65 -23.32
CA ALA A 117 8.58 16.06 -22.99
C ALA A 117 9.94 16.57 -23.43
N GLU A 118 9.93 17.53 -24.35
CA GLU A 118 11.13 18.19 -24.79
C GLU A 118 11.74 18.74 -23.51
N GLU A 119 12.81 18.11 -23.02
CA GLU A 119 13.63 18.73 -21.97
C GLU A 119 14.17 19.97 -22.65
N GLU A 120 13.48 21.10 -22.45
CA GLU A 120 13.94 22.39 -22.90
C GLU A 120 15.27 22.63 -22.19
N LEU A 121 16.32 22.24 -22.89
CA LEU A 121 17.72 22.40 -22.52
C LEU A 121 17.85 23.81 -21.91
N LEU A 122 18.33 23.90 -20.67
CA LEU A 122 18.44 25.19 -19.98
C LEU A 122 19.27 26.14 -20.86
N ASP A 123 19.01 27.45 -20.83
CA ASP A 123 19.63 28.39 -21.78
C ASP A 123 21.18 28.34 -21.79
N GLY A 124 21.78 27.95 -20.67
CA GLY A 124 23.23 27.73 -20.54
C GLY A 124 23.74 26.47 -21.25
N GLU A 125 22.92 25.42 -21.36
CA GLU A 125 23.27 24.18 -22.04
C GLU A 125 23.18 24.35 -23.57
N LYS A 126 22.29 25.23 -24.05
CA LYS A 126 22.09 25.55 -25.48
C LYS A 126 23.29 26.30 -26.07
N ASN A 127 24.00 27.06 -25.23
CA ASN A 127 25.15 27.87 -25.63
C ASN A 127 26.47 27.14 -25.36
N ALA A 128 27.01 26.45 -26.36
CA ALA A 128 28.29 25.73 -26.26
C ALA A 128 29.48 26.59 -25.77
N ALA A 129 29.41 27.92 -25.94
CA ALA A 129 30.42 28.86 -25.46
C ALA A 129 30.40 29.05 -23.92
N LEU A 130 29.25 28.82 -23.29
CA LEU A 130 29.05 28.92 -21.84
C LEU A 130 29.25 27.57 -21.12
N GLN A 131 29.31 26.47 -21.88
CA GLN A 131 29.63 25.17 -21.33
C GLN A 131 31.06 25.21 -20.75
N PRO A 132 31.28 24.80 -19.49
CA PRO A 132 32.62 24.77 -18.92
C PRO A 132 33.48 23.83 -19.75
N LYS A 133 34.59 24.34 -20.32
CA LYS A 133 35.53 23.58 -21.14
C LYS A 133 36.23 22.51 -20.29
N ARG A 134 35.58 21.35 -20.13
CA ARG A 134 36.02 20.19 -19.35
C ARG A 134 36.30 20.57 -17.88
N PRO A 135 35.59 20.01 -16.88
CA PRO A 135 36.08 20.15 -15.53
C PRO A 135 37.49 19.55 -15.52
N MET A 136 38.50 20.33 -15.10
CA MET A 136 39.73 19.72 -14.64
C MET A 136 39.27 18.75 -13.56
N MET A 137 39.31 17.45 -13.86
CA MET A 137 39.31 16.43 -12.82
C MET A 137 40.50 16.80 -11.96
N LEU A 138 40.25 17.46 -10.83
CA LEU A 138 41.22 17.58 -9.77
C LEU A 138 41.49 16.13 -9.37
N ASN A 139 42.53 15.55 -9.95
CA ASN A 139 43.11 14.32 -9.48
C ASN A 139 43.63 14.64 -8.09
N ILE A 140 42.77 14.46 -7.08
CA ILE A 140 43.15 14.44 -5.68
C ILE A 140 43.95 13.15 -5.51
N ARG A 141 45.17 13.15 -6.05
CA ARG A 141 46.17 12.14 -5.77
C ARG A 141 46.58 12.42 -4.34
N THR A 142 45.95 11.69 -3.43
CA THR A 142 46.27 11.61 -2.02
C THR A 142 47.79 11.55 -1.85
N LYS A 143 48.36 12.70 -1.46
CA LYS A 143 49.67 12.80 -0.82
C LYS A 143 49.37 13.47 0.51
N TYR A 144 49.18 12.67 1.55
CA TYR A 144 49.84 12.77 2.86
C TYR A 144 49.64 11.42 3.54
#